data_AF-A0A7L2TNS0-F1
#
_entry.id   AF-A0A7L2TNS0-F1
#
_cell.length_a   1.000
_cell.length_b   1.000
_cell.length_c   1.000
_cell.angle_alpha   90.00
_cell.angle_beta   90.00
_cell.angle_gamma   90.00
#
_symmetry.space_group_name_H-M   'P 1'
#
loop_
_entity.id
_entity.type
_entity.pdbx_description
1 polymer ?
#
loop_
_entity_poly.entity_id
_entity_poly.type
_entity_poly.pdbx_seq_one_letter_code
_entity_poly.pdbx_strand_id
1 'polypeptide(L)'
;TGGLFACPLTPEPSDCWRVPIDEGVDPERESKENQWLGVSVKSQGPGGKIVDLRVRDELDGGEWKFCEGRPQGHERFGTCQQGLAAAFSPDRRYVLLGAPGTYNWKGLLFVTNIESAAPDQRVFRTPEPGERVPGAAADVAHNSYLGSCV
;
A
#
# COMPACT_ATOMS: atom_id res chain seq x y z
N THR A 1 -13.50 10.11 -6.63
CA THR A 1 -13.59 8.63 -6.64
C THR A 1 -12.67 8.08 -7.71
N GLY A 2 -12.02 6.94 -7.48
CA GLY A 2 -11.06 6.33 -8.43
C GLY A 2 -11.59 5.03 -9.04
N GLY A 3 -10.79 4.40 -9.91
CA GLY A 3 -11.15 3.14 -10.56
C GLY A 3 -9.97 2.50 -11.27
N LEU A 4 -9.93 1.16 -11.27
CA LEU A 4 -8.99 0.38 -12.07
C LEU A 4 -9.66 -0.04 -13.38
N PHE A 5 -8.90 0.06 -14.47
CA PHE A 5 -9.33 -0.36 -15.79
C PHE A 5 -8.31 -1.36 -16.34
N ALA A 6 -8.81 -2.44 -16.94
CA ALA A 6 -8.00 -3.40 -17.67
C ALA A 6 -8.27 -3.21 -19.16
N CYS A 7 -7.19 -3.11 -19.94
CA CYS A 7 -7.24 -2.84 -21.37
C CYS A 7 -6.43 -3.89 -22.14
N PRO A 8 -6.93 -4.40 -23.26
CA PRO A 8 -6.11 -5.11 -24.23
C PRO A 8 -5.01 -4.21 -24.81
N LEU A 9 -3.94 -4.81 -25.34
CA LEU A 9 -2.89 -4.08 -26.08
C LEU A 9 -3.34 -3.77 -27.52
N THR A 10 -4.49 -3.13 -27.67
CA THR A 10 -5.08 -2.71 -28.94
C THR A 10 -5.08 -1.17 -29.03
N PRO A 11 -5.15 -0.59 -30.24
CA PRO A 11 -5.26 0.86 -30.40
C PRO A 11 -6.65 1.42 -30.07
N GLU A 12 -7.62 0.58 -29.70
CA GLU A 12 -9.01 0.96 -29.48
C GLU A 12 -9.27 1.21 -27.98
N PRO A 13 -9.49 2.47 -27.55
CA PRO A 13 -9.69 2.80 -26.14
C PRO A 13 -11.00 2.26 -25.56
N SER A 14 -11.98 1.97 -26.41
CA SER A 14 -13.27 1.40 -25.97
C SER A 14 -13.19 -0.07 -25.54
N ASP A 15 -12.06 -0.74 -25.80
CA ASP A 15 -11.82 -2.12 -25.37
C ASP A 15 -11.48 -2.24 -23.87
N CYS A 16 -11.26 -1.12 -23.18
CA CYS A 16 -10.99 -1.12 -21.74
C CYS A 16 -12.26 -1.39 -20.93
N TRP A 17 -12.20 -2.30 -19.96
CA TRP A 17 -13.29 -2.52 -19.00
C TRP A 17 -12.86 -2.11 -17.58
N ARG A 18 -13.82 -1.59 -16.83
CA ARG A 18 -13.62 -1.31 -15.39
C ARG A 18 -13.54 -2.63 -14.65
N VAL A 19 -12.47 -2.82 -13.88
CA VAL A 19 -12.34 -3.99 -13.01
C VAL A 19 -13.32 -3.81 -11.84
N PRO A 20 -14.23 -4.76 -11.59
CA PRO A 20 -15.17 -4.69 -10.49
C PRO A 20 -14.41 -4.88 -9.18
N ILE A 21 -14.14 -3.78 -8.49
CA ILE A 21 -13.36 -3.77 -7.25
C ILE A 21 -14.25 -3.26 -6.12
N ASP A 22 -14.45 -4.14 -5.13
CA ASP A 22 -15.02 -3.81 -3.83
C ASP A 22 -16.32 -2.98 -3.91
N GLU A 23 -17.37 -3.61 -4.45
CA GLU A 23 -18.66 -2.99 -4.79
C GLU A 23 -19.58 -2.70 -3.59
N GLY A 24 -19.28 -3.21 -2.40
CA GLY A 24 -20.07 -2.96 -1.18
C GLY A 24 -19.54 -1.77 -0.38
N VAL A 25 -20.41 -0.95 0.22
CA VAL A 25 -20.02 0.15 1.12
C VAL A 25 -20.78 0.02 2.42
N ASP A 26 -20.08 0.12 3.55
CA ASP A 26 -20.68 0.31 4.88
C ASP A 26 -20.41 1.74 5.38
N PRO A 27 -21.35 2.69 5.20
CA PRO A 27 -21.15 4.10 5.53
C PRO A 27 -20.87 4.37 7.02
N GLU A 28 -21.28 3.46 7.90
CA GLU A 28 -21.06 3.58 9.35
C GLU A 28 -19.62 3.22 9.74
N ARG A 29 -18.90 2.53 8.86
CA ARG A 29 -17.55 2.02 9.12
C ARG A 29 -16.49 2.62 8.21
N GLU A 30 -16.86 3.03 7.00
CA GLU A 30 -15.95 3.55 6.00
C GLU A 30 -16.57 4.61 5.10
N SER A 31 -15.73 5.46 4.53
CA SER A 31 -16.10 6.36 3.44
C SER A 31 -15.20 6.10 2.25
N LYS A 32 -15.76 5.71 1.11
CA LYS A 32 -14.98 5.47 -0.13
C LYS A 32 -14.85 6.71 -1.01
N GLU A 33 -15.43 7.83 -0.60
CA GLU A 33 -15.36 9.08 -1.34
C GLU A 33 -13.94 9.63 -1.34
N ASN A 34 -13.50 10.13 -2.50
CA ASN A 34 -12.16 10.71 -2.68
C ASN A 34 -11.00 9.82 -2.19
N GLN A 35 -11.14 8.49 -2.25
CA GLN A 35 -10.13 7.54 -1.74
C GLN A 35 -9.06 7.08 -2.76
N TRP A 36 -8.77 7.87 -3.80
CA TRP A 36 -7.62 7.67 -4.71
C TRP A 36 -7.38 6.20 -5.16
N LEU A 37 -8.45 5.40 -5.36
CA LEU A 37 -8.36 4.03 -5.86
C LEU A 37 -7.61 4.00 -7.21
N GLY A 38 -6.67 3.07 -7.36
CA GLY A 38 -5.81 2.98 -8.55
C GLY A 38 -4.61 3.93 -8.55
N VAL A 39 -4.34 4.69 -7.47
CA VAL A 39 -3.14 5.54 -7.37
C VAL A 39 -1.84 4.72 -7.39
N SER A 40 -1.89 3.47 -6.92
CA SER A 40 -0.80 2.52 -7.01
C SER A 40 -1.31 1.19 -7.53
N VAL A 41 -0.79 0.77 -8.68
CA VAL A 41 -1.12 -0.52 -9.30
C VAL A 41 0.19 -1.20 -9.67
N LYS A 42 0.33 -2.47 -9.30
CA LYS A 42 1.44 -3.32 -9.73
C LYS A 42 0.94 -4.67 -10.21
N SER A 43 1.58 -5.20 -11.26
CA SER A 43 1.29 -6.53 -11.80
C SER A 43 2.52 -7.43 -11.69
N GLN A 44 2.31 -8.70 -11.37
CA GLN A 44 3.33 -9.75 -11.45
C GLN A 44 3.65 -10.16 -12.90
N GLY A 45 2.91 -9.65 -13.90
CA GLY A 45 3.02 -10.04 -15.30
C GLY A 45 2.03 -11.13 -15.71
N PRO A 46 2.20 -11.73 -16.91
CA PRO A 46 1.24 -12.68 -17.48
C PRO A 46 0.95 -13.86 -16.54
N GLY A 47 -0.34 -14.14 -16.32
CA GLY A 47 -0.80 -15.23 -15.44
C GLY A 47 -0.57 -15.01 -13.95
N GLY A 48 -0.01 -13.86 -13.55
CA GLY A 48 0.22 -13.51 -12.15
C GLY A 48 -0.87 -12.61 -11.57
N LYS A 49 -0.71 -12.30 -10.28
CA LYS A 49 -1.61 -11.44 -9.51
C LYS A 49 -1.35 -9.96 -9.76
N ILE A 50 -2.35 -9.14 -9.47
CA ILE A 50 -2.27 -7.69 -9.43
C ILE A 50 -2.37 -7.27 -7.96
N VAL A 51 -1.85 -6.09 -7.62
CA VAL A 51 -2.04 -5.49 -6.30
C VAL A 51 -2.57 -4.08 -6.50
N ASP A 52 -3.75 -3.84 -5.95
CA ASP A 52 -4.29 -2.52 -5.62
C ASP A 52 -4.86 -2.55 -4.19
N LEU A 53 -4.43 -1.62 -3.34
CA LEU A 53 -4.59 -1.68 -1.87
C LEU A 53 -6.00 -1.47 -1.34
N ARG A 54 -6.97 -1.26 -2.22
CA ARG A 54 -8.39 -1.17 -1.88
C ARG A 54 -9.20 -2.34 -2.45
N VAL A 55 -8.55 -3.34 -3.05
CA VAL A 55 -9.22 -4.46 -3.69
C VAL A 55 -9.61 -5.53 -2.69
N ARG A 56 -10.88 -5.93 -2.75
CA ARG A 56 -11.39 -7.21 -2.22
C ARG A 56 -11.56 -8.15 -3.40
N ASP A 57 -10.54 -8.95 -3.70
CA ASP A 57 -10.73 -10.09 -4.60
C ASP A 57 -9.68 -11.18 -4.40
N GLU A 58 -10.04 -12.42 -4.74
CA GLU A 58 -9.19 -13.61 -4.66
C GLU A 58 -7.94 -13.50 -5.57
N LEU A 59 -8.04 -12.66 -6.61
CA LEU A 59 -6.99 -12.38 -7.58
C LEU A 59 -5.84 -11.56 -6.99
N ASP A 60 -6.09 -10.72 -5.98
CA ASP A 60 -5.06 -9.87 -5.38
C ASP A 60 -4.28 -10.63 -4.29
N GLY A 61 -4.92 -11.54 -3.53
CA GLY A 61 -4.25 -12.28 -2.45
C GLY A 61 -4.66 -11.88 -1.04
N GLY A 62 -5.77 -11.15 -0.89
CA GLY A 62 -6.48 -10.95 0.38
C GLY A 62 -6.77 -9.49 0.74
N GLU A 63 -7.46 -9.27 1.87
CA GLU A 63 -7.69 -7.92 2.42
C GLU A 63 -6.47 -7.42 3.20
N TRP A 64 -5.69 -6.49 2.63
CA TRP A 64 -4.55 -5.89 3.34
C TRP A 64 -4.90 -4.54 3.97
N LYS A 65 -5.48 -4.60 5.18
CA LYS A 65 -5.88 -3.42 5.97
C LYS A 65 -4.96 -3.22 7.18
N PHE A 66 -3.65 -3.11 6.97
CA PHE A 66 -2.68 -3.11 8.08
C PHE A 66 -2.70 -1.85 8.96
N CYS A 67 -3.27 -0.74 8.47
CA CYS A 67 -3.47 0.47 9.27
C CYS A 67 -4.82 0.51 10.00
N GLU A 68 -5.76 -0.35 9.65
CA GLU A 68 -7.05 -0.44 10.33
C GLU A 68 -6.87 -0.94 11.77
N GLY A 69 -7.66 -0.37 12.70
CA GLY A 69 -7.62 -0.76 14.12
C GLY A 69 -6.35 -0.35 14.87
N ARG A 70 -5.44 0.41 14.25
CA ARG A 70 -4.21 0.90 14.88
C ARG A 70 -4.44 2.19 15.67
N PRO A 71 -3.57 2.51 16.65
CA PRO A 71 -3.67 3.76 17.40
C PRO A 71 -3.68 4.99 16.49
N GLN A 72 -4.63 5.88 16.75
CA GLN A 72 -4.78 7.15 16.04
C GLN A 72 -3.70 8.16 16.47
N GLY A 73 -3.68 9.33 15.81
CA GLY A 73 -2.66 10.36 16.02
C GLY A 73 -1.60 10.38 14.93
N HIS A 74 -1.04 11.57 14.65
CA HIS A 74 -0.03 11.75 13.61
C HIS A 74 1.31 11.07 13.98
N GLU A 75 1.57 10.91 15.28
CA GLU A 75 2.69 10.18 15.86
C GLU A 75 2.56 8.66 15.74
N ARG A 76 1.39 8.17 15.30
CA ARG A 76 1.11 6.75 15.06
C ARG A 76 0.51 6.54 13.67
N PHE A 77 -0.75 6.11 13.55
CA PHE A 77 -1.34 5.68 12.28
C PHE A 77 -2.43 6.63 11.75
N GLY A 78 -2.69 7.75 12.41
CA GLY A 78 -3.79 8.67 12.06
C GLY A 78 -3.73 9.21 10.62
N THR A 79 -2.54 9.29 10.04
CA THR A 79 -2.31 9.75 8.65
C THR A 79 -1.69 8.66 7.78
N CYS A 80 -1.84 7.37 8.13
CA CYS A 80 -1.05 6.26 7.58
C CYS A 80 -0.85 6.27 6.06
N GLN A 81 -1.91 6.56 5.28
CA GLN A 81 -1.87 6.55 3.80
C GLN A 81 -1.34 5.21 3.25
N GLN A 82 -1.88 4.10 3.76
CA GLN A 82 -1.50 2.76 3.29
C GLN A 82 -1.66 2.65 1.79
N GLY A 83 -0.64 2.12 1.14
CA GLY A 83 -0.70 1.81 -0.28
C GLY A 83 -0.45 2.95 -1.23
N LEU A 84 0.06 4.09 -0.74
CA LEU A 84 0.51 5.15 -1.63
C LEU A 84 1.57 4.64 -2.63
N ALA A 85 2.35 3.64 -2.22
CA ALA A 85 3.25 2.91 -3.10
C ALA A 85 3.14 1.40 -2.87
N ALA A 86 3.15 0.63 -3.96
CA ALA A 86 3.21 -0.83 -3.95
C ALA A 86 4.36 -1.34 -4.83
N ALA A 87 4.92 -2.49 -4.48
CA ALA A 87 5.89 -3.22 -5.28
C ALA A 87 5.80 -4.74 -5.03
N PHE A 88 6.31 -5.53 -5.96
CA PHE A 88 6.60 -6.93 -5.73
C PHE A 88 8.09 -7.12 -5.44
N SER A 89 8.41 -8.11 -4.62
CA SER A 89 9.79 -8.56 -4.45
C SER A 89 10.37 -9.06 -5.79
N PRO A 90 11.70 -9.09 -5.96
CA PRO A 90 12.31 -9.60 -7.19
C PRO A 90 11.89 -11.04 -7.55
N ASP A 91 11.66 -11.88 -6.54
CA ASP A 91 11.15 -13.25 -6.69
C ASP A 91 9.62 -13.34 -6.81
N ARG A 92 8.94 -12.19 -6.79
CA ARG A 92 7.48 -12.00 -6.90
C ARG A 92 6.64 -12.71 -5.84
N ARG A 93 7.24 -13.31 -4.81
CA ARG A 93 6.49 -14.02 -3.75
C ARG A 93 5.94 -13.11 -2.67
N TYR A 94 6.47 -11.89 -2.58
CA TYR A 94 6.07 -10.92 -1.58
C TYR A 94 5.54 -9.64 -2.23
N VAL A 95 4.55 -9.06 -1.58
CA VAL A 95 4.09 -7.70 -1.86
C VAL A 95 4.65 -6.76 -0.79
N LEU A 96 5.11 -5.60 -1.23
CA LEU A 96 5.61 -4.52 -0.39
C LEU A 96 4.67 -3.32 -0.53
N LEU A 97 4.21 -2.79 0.58
CA LEU A 97 3.21 -1.72 0.67
C LEU A 97 3.74 -0.58 1.54
N GLY A 98 3.83 0.61 0.99
CA GLY A 98 4.28 1.81 1.70
C GLY A 98 3.14 2.54 2.40
N ALA A 99 3.40 3.03 3.62
CA ALA A 99 2.50 3.89 4.40
C ALA A 99 3.28 5.10 4.94
N PRO A 100 3.50 6.14 4.12
CA PRO A 100 4.42 7.22 4.45
C PRO A 100 3.94 8.13 5.59
N GLY A 101 2.63 8.26 5.81
CA GLY A 101 2.10 9.14 6.85
C GLY A 101 2.00 8.50 8.23
N THR A 102 2.74 7.43 8.49
CA THR A 102 2.85 6.83 9.83
C THR A 102 4.02 7.44 10.60
N TYR A 103 3.91 7.46 11.93
CA TYR A 103 4.97 7.88 12.85
C TYR A 103 5.59 9.25 12.52
N ASN A 104 4.79 10.32 12.51
CA ASN A 104 5.24 11.67 12.14
C ASN A 104 5.89 11.72 10.75
N TRP A 105 5.24 11.08 9.77
CA TRP A 105 5.73 11.00 8.39
C TRP A 105 7.09 10.31 8.22
N LYS A 106 7.58 9.57 9.23
CA LYS A 106 8.74 8.67 9.07
C LYS A 106 8.43 7.55 8.09
N GLY A 107 7.18 7.09 8.07
CA GLY A 107 6.70 6.05 7.19
C GLY A 107 6.99 4.62 7.67
N LEU A 108 6.26 3.69 7.06
CA LEU A 108 6.41 2.25 7.25
C LEU A 108 6.41 1.55 5.89
N LEU A 109 7.11 0.42 5.85
CA LEU A 109 7.04 -0.54 4.75
C LEU A 109 6.48 -1.85 5.30
N PHE A 110 5.31 -2.23 4.82
CA PHE A 110 4.65 -3.48 5.13
C PHE A 110 4.99 -4.52 4.07
N VAL A 111 5.38 -5.72 4.48
CA VAL A 111 5.74 -6.83 3.58
C VAL A 111 4.99 -8.08 4.00
N THR A 112 4.26 -8.66 3.06
CA THR A 112 3.53 -9.93 3.25
C THR A 112 3.73 -10.85 2.06
N ASN A 113 3.53 -12.15 2.29
CA ASN A 113 3.50 -13.14 1.22
C ASN A 113 2.20 -12.99 0.41
N ILE A 114 2.28 -13.20 -0.91
CA ILE A 114 1.14 -12.97 -1.81
C ILE A 114 0.04 -14.06 -1.74
N GLU A 115 0.40 -15.25 -1.27
CA GLU A 115 -0.53 -16.38 -1.09
C GLU A 115 -1.15 -16.39 0.31
N SER A 116 -0.70 -15.49 1.20
CA SER A 116 -1.09 -15.48 2.60
C SER A 116 -1.55 -14.10 3.04
N ALA A 117 -2.82 -14.03 3.43
CA ALA A 117 -3.35 -12.93 4.25
C ALA A 117 -3.02 -13.09 5.75
N ALA A 118 -2.23 -14.12 6.13
CA ALA A 118 -1.92 -14.42 7.52
C ALA A 118 -1.07 -13.30 8.17
N PRO A 119 -1.17 -13.14 9.51
CA PRO A 119 -0.56 -12.04 10.26
C PRO A 119 0.97 -12.12 10.44
N ASP A 120 1.67 -13.03 9.74
CA ASP A 120 3.13 -13.17 9.67
C ASP A 120 3.76 -11.99 8.88
N GLN A 121 3.37 -10.79 9.30
CA GLN A 121 3.54 -9.51 8.65
C GLN A 121 4.87 -8.92 9.07
N ARG A 122 5.74 -8.65 8.11
CA ARG A 122 6.99 -7.94 8.39
C ARG A 122 6.74 -6.45 8.19
N VAL A 123 6.94 -5.69 9.26
CA VAL A 123 6.87 -4.24 9.22
C VAL A 123 8.29 -3.69 9.38
N PHE A 124 8.74 -2.95 8.39
CA PHE A 124 10.00 -2.24 8.42
C PHE A 124 9.73 -0.76 8.69
N ARG A 125 10.52 -0.19 9.59
CA ARG A 125 10.42 1.21 10.01
C ARG A 125 11.79 1.82 10.10
N THR A 126 11.86 3.14 9.95
CA THR A 126 13.05 3.90 10.29
C THR A 126 13.31 3.76 11.81
N PRO A 127 14.54 3.41 12.22
CA PRO A 127 14.92 3.36 13.64
C PRO A 127 14.68 4.70 14.34
N GLU A 128 14.53 4.66 15.67
CA GLU A 128 14.56 5.89 16.45
C GLU A 128 16.01 6.38 16.67
N PRO A 129 16.21 7.69 16.83
CA PRO A 129 17.52 8.25 17.16
C PRO A 129 18.07 7.61 18.44
N GLY A 130 19.17 6.86 18.30
CA GLY A 130 19.81 6.13 19.40
C GLY A 130 19.42 4.64 19.52
N GLU A 131 18.49 4.15 18.70
CA GLU A 131 18.20 2.72 18.54
C GLU A 131 19.36 2.04 17.81
N ARG A 132 20.03 1.09 18.46
CA ARG A 132 21.14 0.35 17.85
C ARG A 132 20.60 -0.78 17.00
N VAL A 133 20.59 -0.57 15.68
CA VAL A 133 20.25 -1.62 14.71
C VAL A 133 21.53 -2.10 14.01
N PRO A 134 21.90 -3.39 14.11
CA PRO A 134 23.09 -3.92 13.45
C PRO A 134 23.03 -3.72 11.93
N GLY A 135 24.02 -3.03 11.36
CA GLY A 135 24.13 -2.83 9.91
C GLY A 135 23.18 -1.77 9.31
N ALA A 136 22.47 -0.99 10.14
CA ALA A 136 21.67 0.13 9.63
C ALA A 136 22.57 1.29 9.17
N ALA A 137 22.24 1.87 8.01
CA ALA A 137 22.82 3.16 7.59
C ALA A 137 22.38 4.26 8.58
N ALA A 138 23.21 5.29 8.75
CA ALA A 138 22.92 6.41 9.65
C ALA A 138 21.55 7.04 9.35
N ASP A 139 20.80 7.37 10.41
CA ASP A 139 19.47 7.95 10.29
C ASP A 139 19.49 9.27 9.49
N VAL A 140 18.45 9.44 8.68
CA VAL A 140 18.16 10.70 7.99
C VAL A 140 17.87 11.78 9.05
N ALA A 141 18.46 12.97 8.89
CA ALA A 141 18.34 14.06 9.87
C ALA A 141 16.86 14.39 10.20
N HIS A 142 16.58 14.82 11.44
CA HIS A 142 15.20 15.06 11.97
C HIS A 142 14.32 16.01 11.13
N ASN A 143 14.91 16.78 10.21
CA ASN A 143 14.22 17.73 9.34
C ASN A 143 14.33 17.39 7.85
N SER A 144 14.87 16.22 7.50
CA SER A 144 14.85 15.73 6.12
C SER A 144 13.51 15.08 5.84
N TYR A 145 12.53 15.94 5.52
CA TYR A 145 11.30 15.49 4.90
C TYR A 145 11.64 15.07 3.46
N LEU A 146 11.62 13.77 3.20
CA LEU A 146 11.57 13.23 1.83
C LEU A 146 10.23 13.67 1.21
N GLY A 147 10.19 14.90 0.71
CA GLY A 147 8.97 15.56 0.24
C GLY A 147 8.94 17.09 0.36
N SER A 148 9.94 17.72 1.00
CA SER A 148 10.06 19.19 0.94
C SER A 148 10.59 19.61 -0.42
N CYS A 149 9.70 20.01 -1.32
CA CYS A 149 10.08 20.80 -2.49
C CYS A 149 10.30 22.26 -2.02
N VAL A 150 11.50 22.80 -2.27
CA VAL A 150 11.80 24.24 -2.11
C VAL A 150 11.56 24.93 -3.44
#